data_AF-A0A7J8LUD4-F1
#
_entry.id   AF-A0A7J8LUD4-F1
#
_cell.length_a   1.000
_cell.length_b   1.000
_cell.length_c   1.000
_cell.angle_alpha   90.00
_cell.angle_beta   90.00
_cell.angle_gamma   90.00
#
_symmetry.space_group_name_H-M   'P 1'
#
loop_
_entity.id
_entity.type
_entity.pdbx_description
1 polymer ?
#
loop_
_entity_poly.entity_id
_entity_poly.type
_entity_poly.pdbx_seq_one_letter_code
_entity_poly.pdbx_strand_id
1 'polypeptide(L)' 'QPRLPTSGQAQTNDHLPQITVAFVNGVEEVFHATSTPAQTIRTVILRKGQMLETEHMFREAGEKWPIIIP' A
#
# COMPACT_ATOMS: atom_id res chain seq x y z
N GLN A 1 38.17 -2.71 29.38
CA GLN A 1 37.05 -3.07 28.48
C GLN A 1 36.82 -1.91 27.52
N PRO A 2 36.95 -2.09 26.19
CA PRO A 2 36.52 -1.05 25.25
C PRO A 2 35.03 -1.22 24.95
N ARG A 3 34.25 -0.13 25.17
CA ARG A 3 32.82 -0.06 24.88
C ARG A 3 32.60 -0.05 23.36
N LEU A 4 31.63 -0.84 22.88
CA LEU A 4 31.17 -0.79 21.49
C LEU A 4 30.66 0.63 21.17
N PRO A 5 30.85 1.14 19.93
CA PRO A 5 30.15 2.33 19.50
C PRO A 5 28.66 2.01 19.40
N THR A 6 27.89 2.55 20.35
CA THR A 6 26.44 2.60 20.27
C THR A 6 26.03 3.52 19.13
N SER A 7 24.91 3.15 18.50
CA SER A 7 24.13 4.00 17.61
C SER A 7 24.76 4.19 16.23
N GLY A 8 24.44 3.25 15.33
CA GLY A 8 24.29 3.61 13.93
C GLY A 8 23.39 4.83 13.89
N GLN A 9 23.90 5.91 13.31
CA GLN A 9 23.18 7.16 13.17
C GLN A 9 21.84 6.82 12.53
N ALA A 10 20.75 6.89 13.30
CA ALA A 10 19.44 7.03 12.73
C ALA A 10 19.52 8.35 11.98
N GLN A 11 19.77 8.26 10.68
CA GLN A 11 19.62 9.39 9.78
C GLN A 11 18.23 9.91 10.09
N THR A 12 18.15 11.09 10.70
CA THR A 12 16.92 11.87 10.85
C THR A 12 16.48 12.25 9.45
N ASN A 13 16.01 11.26 8.72
CA ASN A 13 15.16 11.47 7.58
C ASN A 13 13.84 11.83 8.25
N ASP A 14 13.52 13.12 8.31
CA ASP A 14 12.25 13.69 8.83
C ASP A 14 11.01 13.21 8.04
N HIS A 15 11.13 12.10 7.32
CA HIS A 15 10.04 11.39 6.69
C HIS A 15 9.52 10.35 7.67
N LEU A 16 8.30 10.61 8.16
CA LEU A 16 7.52 9.64 8.92
C LEU A 16 7.56 8.27 8.23
N PRO A 17 7.63 7.17 8.97
CA PRO A 17 7.66 5.84 8.38
C PRO A 17 6.46 5.63 7.46
N GLN A 18 6.73 5.09 6.26
CA GLN A 18 5.74 4.83 5.24
C GLN A 18 5.65 3.34 4.94
N ILE A 19 4.46 2.91 4.55
CA ILE A 19 4.18 1.57 4.04
C ILE A 19 3.78 1.75 2.58
N THR A 20 4.55 1.17 1.67
CA THR A 20 4.23 1.14 0.24
C THR A 20 3.68 -0.23 -0.13
N VAL A 21 2.52 -0.24 -0.78
CA VAL A 21 1.86 -1.45 -1.28
C VAL A 21 1.84 -1.38 -2.80
N ALA A 22 2.50 -2.34 -3.44
CA ALA A 22 2.45 -2.52 -4.89
C ALA A 22 1.41 -3.59 -5.24
N PHE A 23 0.45 -3.23 -6.08
CA PHE A 23 -0.57 -4.14 -6.61
C PHE A 23 -0.10 -4.77 -7.93
N VAL A 24 -0.68 -5.91 -8.29
CA VAL A 24 -0.29 -6.71 -9.47
C VAL A 24 -0.38 -5.97 -10.81
N ASN A 25 -1.20 -4.92 -10.89
CA ASN A 25 -1.34 -4.07 -12.06
C ASN A 25 -0.31 -2.92 -12.11
N GLY A 26 0.65 -2.87 -11.19
CA GLY A 26 1.66 -1.82 -11.08
C GLY A 26 1.18 -0.56 -10.36
N VAL A 27 -0.05 -0.52 -9.85
CA VAL A 27 -0.50 0.59 -8.99
C VAL A 27 0.19 0.50 -7.65
N GLU A 28 0.72 1.62 -7.17
CA GLU A 28 1.29 1.75 -5.84
C GLU A 28 0.37 2.58 -4.92
N GLU A 29 0.37 2.25 -3.63
CA GLU A 29 -0.31 3.03 -2.61
C GLU A 29 0.59 3.21 -1.40
N VAL A 30 0.70 4.45 -0.92
CA VAL A 30 1.60 4.83 0.18
C VAL A 30 0.77 5.25 1.39
N PHE A 31 1.03 4.61 2.53
CA PHE A 31 0.40 4.93 3.80
C PHE A 31 1.43 5.49 4.78
N HIS A 32 1.02 6.50 5.54
CA HIS A 32 1.81 7.01 6.66
C HIS A 32 1.57 6.13 7.89
N ALA A 33 2.59 5.38 8.31
CA ALA A 33 2.45 4.37 9.37
C ALA A 33 2.17 4.97 10.75
N THR A 34 2.51 6.24 10.97
CA THR A 34 2.27 6.94 12.26
C THR A 34 0.86 7.50 12.40
N SER A 35 0.18 7.78 11.29
CA SER A 35 -1.14 8.43 11.27
C SER A 35 -2.27 7.50 10.83
N THR A 36 -1.94 6.38 10.16
CA THR A 36 -2.94 5.46 9.63
C THR A 36 -2.95 4.18 10.47
N PRO A 37 -4.07 3.85 11.16
CA PRO A 37 -4.17 2.60 11.91
C PRO A 37 -3.95 1.38 11.01
N ALA A 38 -3.24 0.38 11.53
CA ALA A 38 -2.93 -0.85 10.76
C ALA A 38 -4.19 -1.56 10.24
N GLN A 39 -5.28 -1.52 11.02
CA GLN A 39 -6.58 -2.07 10.59
C GLN A 39 -7.14 -1.32 9.38
N THR A 40 -7.00 0.01 9.34
CA THR A 40 -7.41 0.83 8.21
C THR A 40 -6.57 0.49 6.98
N ILE A 41 -5.25 0.41 7.12
CA ILE A 41 -4.34 0.00 6.03
C ILE A 41 -4.77 -1.36 5.46
N ARG A 42 -4.99 -2.36 6.33
CA ARG A 42 -5.47 -3.69 5.93
C ARG A 42 -6.78 -3.62 5.15
N THR A 43 -7.76 -2.87 5.65
CA THR A 43 -9.07 -2.73 4.99
C THR A 43 -8.95 -2.10 3.61
N VAL A 44 -8.12 -1.06 3.48
CA VAL A 44 -7.89 -0.39 2.18
C VAL A 44 -7.23 -1.35 1.19
N ILE A 45 -6.16 -2.05 1.60
CA ILE A 45 -5.45 -3.01 0.73
C ILE A 45 -6.41 -4.09 0.23
N LEU A 46 -7.20 -4.69 1.13
CA LEU A 46 -8.15 -5.74 0.75
C LEU A 46 -9.22 -5.22 -0.21
N ARG A 47 -9.81 -4.05 0.06
CA ARG A 47 -10.83 -3.45 -0.79
C ARG A 47 -10.29 -3.13 -2.17
N LYS A 48 -9.12 -2.48 -2.24
CA LYS A 48 -8.48 -2.10 -3.51
C LYS A 48 -8.07 -3.34 -4.30
N GLY A 49 -7.49 -4.35 -3.63
CA GLY A 49 -7.16 -5.63 -4.24
C GLY A 49 -8.35 -6.30 -4.91
N GLN A 50 -9.50 -6.40 -4.21
CA GLN A 50 -10.73 -6.95 -4.79
C GLN A 50 -11.25 -6.16 -5.99
N MET A 51 -11.13 -4.83 -5.95
CA MET A 51 -11.58 -3.97 -7.05
C MET A 51 -10.71 -4.15 -8.30
N LEU A 52 -9.39 -4.31 -8.12
CA LEU A 52 -8.44 -4.56 -9.19
C LEU A 52 -8.57 -5.97 -9.77
N GLU A 53 -8.81 -6.98 -8.92
CA GLU A 53 -9.13 -8.35 -9.35
C GLU A 53 -10.39 -8.34 -10.23
N THR A 54 -11.43 -7.62 -9.81
CA THR A 54 -12.67 -7.52 -10.57
C THR A 54 -12.46 -6.79 -11.89
N GLU A 55 -11.73 -5.68 -11.88
CA GLU A 55 -11.33 -4.99 -13.11
C GLU A 55 -10.58 -5.93 -14.07
N HIS A 56 -9.68 -6.77 -13.56
CA HIS A 56 -8.94 -7.75 -14.35
C HIS A 56 -9.89 -8.75 -15.00
N MET A 57 -10.80 -9.37 -14.24
CA MET A 57 -11.79 -10.32 -14.77
C MET A 57 -12.66 -9.69 -15.88
N PHE A 58 -13.12 -8.45 -15.71
CA PHE A 58 -13.92 -7.76 -16.74
C PHE A 58 -13.09 -7.51 -18.01
N ARG A 59 -11.86 -7.03 -17.86
CA ARG A 59 -10.95 -6.79 -18.99
C ARG A 59 -10.63 -8.09 -19.74
N GLU A 60 -10.41 -9.21 -19.04
CA GLU A 60 -10.18 -10.53 -19.66
C GLU A 60 -11.40 -11.04 -20.44
N ALA A 61 -12.61 -10.75 -19.95
CA ALA A 61 -13.86 -11.06 -20.65
C ALA A 61 -14.15 -10.13 -21.85
N GLY A 62 -13.38 -9.07 -22.04
CA GLY A 62 -13.66 -8.03 -23.04
C GLY A 62 -14.80 -7.08 -22.64
N GLU A 63 -15.21 -7.11 -21.38
CA GLU A 63 -16.28 -6.31 -20.83
C GLU A 63 -15.79 -4.96 -20.32
N LYS A 64 -16.69 -3.97 -20.29
CA LYS A 64 -16.36 -2.63 -19.78
C LYS A 64 -16.29 -2.62 -18.26
N TRP A 65 -15.36 -1.84 -17.72
CA TRP A 65 -15.24 -1.58 -16.28
C TRP A 65 -14.97 -0.09 -16.05
N PRO A 66 -15.55 0.55 -15.02
CA PRO A 66 -16.62 0.02 -14.14
C PRO A 66 -17.96 -0.03 -14.86
N ILE A 67 -18.82 -0.98 -14.48
CA ILE A 67 -20.22 -1.03 -14.95
C ILE A 67 -21.01 0.07 -14.24
N ILE A 68 -21.64 0.97 -15.01
CA ILE A 68 -22.55 2.00 -14.48
C ILE A 68 -23.96 1.64 -14.94
N ILE A 69 -24.83 1.31 -13.99
CA ILE A 69 -26.25 1.02 -14.23
C ILE A 69 -27.03 2.33 -13.97
N PRO A 70 -27.81 2.83 -14.95
CA PRO A 70 -28.60 4.06 -14.82
C PRO A 70 -29.84 3.92 -13.93
#